data_AF-A0A1G0FU25-F1
#
_entry.id   AF-A0A1G0FU25-F1
#
_cell.length_a   1.000
_cell.length_b   1.000
_cell.length_c   1.000
_cell.angle_alpha   90.00
_cell.angle_beta   90.00
_cell.angle_gamma   90.00
#
_symmetry.space_group_name_H-M   'P 1'
#
loop_
_entity.id
_entity.type
_entity.pdbx_description
1 polymer ?
#
loop_
_entity_poly.entity_id
_entity_poly.type
_entity_poly.pdbx_seq_one_letter_code
_entity_poly.pdbx_strand_id
1 'polypeptide(L)'
;MSAPVELVPLECLRCGARLPAEASEIAWLCAACGQGQRLDERAQLQPVEIRFARSAGGGEARWLPFWVLPGRVRIIERVSYGRGQPPDPRWEAPQQFVLPAFDTRPEEAGQWGAMFLREPVRLEAGPLASLPSVTVTPQEAQALAEFVVLTLEAERRDKVKSLNAVLDFGGAELWCLPFTASGAGLRPALAQA
;
A
#
# COMPACT_ATOMS: atom_id res chain seq x y z
N MET A 1 -23.99 -24.03 10.50
CA MET A 1 -24.79 -23.62 9.32
C MET A 1 -23.85 -22.82 8.45
N SER A 2 -23.46 -23.37 7.29
CA SER A 2 -22.60 -22.67 6.33
C SER A 2 -23.40 -21.52 5.73
N ALA A 3 -22.82 -20.32 5.70
CA ALA A 3 -23.43 -19.19 5.00
C ALA A 3 -23.66 -19.55 3.52
N PRO A 4 -24.75 -19.07 2.88
CA PRO A 4 -24.98 -19.29 1.47
C PRO A 4 -23.85 -18.66 0.64
N VAL A 5 -23.43 -19.35 -0.42
CA VAL A 5 -22.45 -18.83 -1.39
C VAL A 5 -23.18 -17.86 -2.31
N GLU A 6 -22.74 -16.61 -2.34
CA GLU A 6 -23.22 -15.58 -3.26
C GLU A 6 -22.26 -15.45 -4.44
N LEU A 7 -22.78 -15.45 -5.66
CA LEU A 7 -22.00 -15.25 -6.88
C LEU A 7 -22.23 -13.82 -7.37
N VAL A 8 -21.17 -13.02 -7.38
CA VAL A 8 -21.21 -11.65 -7.87
C VAL A 8 -20.66 -11.61 -9.30
N PRO A 9 -21.45 -11.18 -10.30
CA PRO A 9 -20.93 -10.99 -11.66
C PRO A 9 -19.93 -9.83 -11.66
N LEU A 10 -18.68 -10.14 -12.03
CA LEU A 10 -17.62 -9.13 -12.12
C LEU A 10 -17.66 -8.45 -13.48
N GLU A 11 -18.50 -7.41 -13.56
CA GLU A 11 -18.68 -6.57 -14.74
C GLU A 11 -18.25 -5.13 -14.45
N CYS A 12 -17.72 -4.46 -15.46
CA CYS A 12 -17.29 -3.09 -15.33
C CYS A 12 -18.47 -2.14 -15.11
N LEU A 13 -18.48 -1.44 -13.98
CA LEU A 13 -19.44 -0.42 -13.58
C LEU A 13 -19.63 0.69 -14.63
N ARG A 14 -18.66 0.91 -15.52
CA ARG A 14 -18.72 1.94 -16.57
C ARG A 14 -19.24 1.45 -17.91
N CYS A 15 -18.85 0.25 -18.36
CA CYS A 15 -19.12 -0.20 -19.73
C CYS A 15 -19.72 -1.61 -19.83
N GLY A 16 -19.94 -2.31 -18.71
CA GLY A 16 -20.48 -3.67 -18.67
C GLY A 16 -19.53 -4.77 -19.15
N ALA A 17 -18.29 -4.44 -19.54
CA ALA A 17 -17.30 -5.44 -19.94
C ALA A 17 -16.93 -6.35 -18.76
N ARG A 18 -16.78 -7.66 -19.02
CA ARG A 18 -16.33 -8.62 -18.01
C ARG A 18 -14.93 -8.27 -17.50
N LEU A 19 -14.73 -8.40 -16.20
CA LEU A 19 -13.43 -8.22 -15.56
C LEU A 19 -12.70 -9.58 -15.49
N PRO A 20 -11.43 -9.65 -15.92
CA PRO A 20 -10.60 -10.83 -15.69
C PRO A 20 -10.21 -10.83 -14.21
N ALA A 21 -10.72 -11.79 -13.44
CA ALA A 21 -10.45 -11.90 -12.02
C ALA A 21 -9.84 -13.26 -11.70
N GLU A 22 -8.71 -13.24 -11.02
CA GLU A 22 -8.10 -14.43 -10.41
C GLU A 22 -8.64 -14.64 -8.99
N ALA A 23 -8.36 -15.81 -8.42
CA ALA A 23 -8.71 -16.10 -7.03
C ALA A 23 -8.06 -15.06 -6.09
N SER A 24 -8.85 -14.58 -5.12
CA SER A 24 -8.42 -13.61 -4.10
C SER A 24 -8.08 -12.21 -4.61
N GLU A 25 -8.26 -11.91 -5.91
CA GLU A 25 -8.14 -10.54 -6.37
C GLU A 25 -9.28 -9.67 -5.83
N ILE A 26 -8.94 -8.43 -5.47
CA ILE A 26 -9.88 -7.46 -4.91
C ILE A 26 -9.94 -6.16 -5.70
N ALA A 27 -9.06 -5.94 -6.69
CA ALA A 27 -9.12 -4.78 -7.57
C ALA A 27 -8.67 -5.08 -9.00
N TRP A 28 -9.29 -4.39 -9.96
CA TRP A 28 -9.14 -4.63 -11.40
C TRP A 28 -9.14 -3.33 -12.18
N LEU A 29 -8.44 -3.34 -13.32
CA LEU A 29 -8.51 -2.32 -14.34
C LEU A 29 -9.28 -2.87 -15.55
N CYS A 30 -10.37 -2.22 -15.94
CA CYS A 30 -11.14 -2.65 -17.10
C CYS A 30 -10.32 -2.49 -18.39
N ALA A 31 -10.03 -3.59 -19.08
CA ALA A 31 -9.27 -3.57 -20.34
C ALA A 31 -9.96 -2.79 -21.48
N ALA A 32 -11.29 -2.66 -21.44
CA ALA A 32 -12.05 -1.98 -22.49
C ALA A 32 -12.11 -0.45 -22.33
N CYS A 33 -12.19 0.07 -21.10
CA CYS A 33 -12.41 1.50 -20.85
C CYS A 33 -11.47 2.14 -19.83
N GLY A 34 -10.56 1.36 -19.24
CA GLY A 34 -9.58 1.82 -18.25
C GLY A 34 -10.17 2.16 -16.87
N GLN A 35 -11.44 1.85 -16.59
CA GLN A 35 -12.04 2.09 -15.27
C GLN A 35 -11.42 1.15 -14.22
N GLY A 36 -10.82 1.74 -13.19
CA GLY A 36 -10.39 1.02 -11.99
C GLY A 36 -11.57 0.72 -11.07
N GLN A 37 -11.61 -0.50 -10.53
CA GLN A 37 -12.69 -1.00 -9.69
C GLN A 37 -12.15 -1.93 -8.62
N ARG A 38 -12.80 -1.99 -7.47
CA ARG A 38 -12.45 -2.90 -6.39
C ARG A 38 -13.69 -3.54 -5.79
N LEU A 39 -13.53 -4.71 -5.22
CA LEU A 39 -14.52 -5.33 -4.35
C LEU A 39 -14.39 -4.74 -2.95
N ASP A 40 -15.50 -4.37 -2.33
CA ASP A 40 -15.53 -4.00 -0.91
C ASP A 40 -15.86 -5.20 -0.01
N GLU A 41 -15.84 -4.97 1.30
CA GLU A 41 -16.13 -5.99 2.33
C GLU A 41 -17.56 -6.56 2.25
N ARG A 42 -18.45 -5.90 1.52
CA ARG A 42 -19.84 -6.33 1.28
C ARG A 42 -20.00 -7.02 -0.07
N ALA A 43 -18.89 -7.41 -0.70
CA ALA A 43 -18.85 -8.00 -2.03
C ALA A 43 -19.47 -7.10 -3.12
N GLN A 44 -19.44 -5.78 -2.93
CA GLN A 44 -19.93 -4.81 -3.92
C GLN A 44 -18.77 -4.21 -4.69
N LEU A 45 -18.93 -4.11 -6.01
CA LEU A 45 -17.97 -3.39 -6.85
C LEU A 45 -18.10 -1.89 -6.59
N GLN A 46 -16.95 -1.26 -6.32
CA GLN A 46 -16.80 0.17 -6.11
C GLN A 46 -15.77 0.71 -7.12
N PRO A 47 -15.95 1.93 -7.64
CA PRO A 47 -14.88 2.58 -8.39
C PRO A 47 -13.67 2.83 -7.48
N VAL A 48 -12.47 2.62 -8.02
CA VAL A 48 -11.22 3.01 -7.36
C VAL A 48 -10.31 3.67 -8.39
N GLU A 49 -9.59 4.68 -7.95
CA GLU A 49 -8.56 5.30 -8.77
C GLU A 49 -7.30 4.43 -8.77
N ILE A 50 -6.88 3.99 -9.96
CA ILE A 50 -5.67 3.20 -10.18
C ILE A 50 -4.72 4.03 -11.02
N ARG A 51 -3.57 4.36 -10.45
CA ARG A 51 -2.54 5.18 -11.10
C ARG A 51 -1.30 4.35 -11.34
N PHE A 52 -0.58 4.67 -12.42
CA PHE A 52 0.74 4.08 -12.70
C PHE A 52 1.78 5.17 -12.51
N ALA A 53 2.80 4.92 -11.71
CA ALA A 53 3.83 5.92 -11.48
C ALA A 53 4.74 6.07 -12.71
N ARG A 54 5.19 7.28 -12.98
CA ARG A 54 6.14 7.57 -14.05
C ARG A 54 7.48 6.86 -13.81
N SER A 55 7.86 6.00 -14.75
CA SER A 55 9.15 5.28 -14.74
C SER A 55 10.31 6.21 -15.14
N ALA A 56 11.45 6.08 -14.46
CA ALA A 56 12.69 6.82 -14.76
C ALA A 56 13.48 6.29 -15.96
N GLY A 57 13.14 5.12 -16.49
CA GLY A 57 13.98 4.40 -17.45
C GLY A 57 13.22 3.68 -18.55
N GLY A 58 13.90 3.44 -19.67
CA GLY A 58 13.42 2.69 -20.85
C GLY A 58 13.72 1.18 -20.82
N GLY A 59 14.10 0.64 -19.66
CA GLY A 59 14.30 -0.81 -19.46
C GLY A 59 13.02 -1.54 -19.06
N GLU A 60 13.07 -2.88 -19.02
CA GLU A 60 11.93 -3.72 -18.60
C GLU A 60 11.66 -3.55 -17.09
N ALA A 61 10.74 -2.66 -16.76
CA ALA A 61 10.32 -2.42 -15.39
C ALA A 61 9.32 -3.49 -14.94
N ARG A 62 9.54 -4.05 -13.74
CA ARG A 62 8.55 -4.86 -13.06
C ARG A 62 7.58 -3.95 -12.31
N TRP A 63 6.31 -4.01 -12.66
CA TRP A 63 5.27 -3.26 -11.97
C TRP A 63 4.76 -4.03 -10.76
N LEU A 64 4.57 -3.33 -9.64
CA LEU A 64 3.99 -3.88 -8.42
C LEU A 64 2.97 -2.90 -7.84
N PRO A 65 1.79 -3.38 -7.37
CA PRO A 65 0.75 -2.51 -6.85
C PRO A 65 0.96 -2.19 -5.37
N PHE A 66 0.69 -0.95 -4.98
CA PHE A 66 0.83 -0.43 -3.62
C PHE A 66 -0.36 0.44 -3.25
N TRP A 67 -0.83 0.31 -2.01
CA TRP A 67 -1.70 1.28 -1.38
C TRP A 67 -0.88 2.47 -0.89
N VAL A 68 -1.28 3.66 -1.33
CA VAL A 68 -0.74 4.93 -0.87
C VAL A 68 -1.76 5.55 0.09
N LEU A 69 -1.37 5.61 1.36
CA LEU A 69 -2.22 6.04 2.46
C LEU A 69 -1.60 7.30 3.09
N PRO A 70 -2.15 8.51 2.85
CA PRO A 70 -1.79 9.67 3.65
C PRO A 70 -2.28 9.43 5.09
N GLY A 71 -1.41 9.58 6.08
CA GLY A 71 -1.77 9.31 7.48
C GLY A 71 -1.05 10.21 8.48
N ARG A 72 -1.64 10.39 9.65
CA ARG A 72 -1.01 11.03 10.81
C ARG A 72 -0.86 10.00 11.92
N VAL A 73 0.33 9.97 12.52
CA VAL A 73 0.64 9.10 13.66
C VAL A 73 0.62 9.96 14.91
N ARG A 74 -0.17 9.56 15.91
CA ARG A 74 -0.23 10.24 17.19
C ARG A 74 0.17 9.28 18.30
N ILE A 75 1.37 9.50 18.84
CA ILE A 75 1.94 8.67 19.91
C ILE A 75 1.30 9.13 21.23
N ILE A 76 0.51 8.24 21.83
CA ILE A 76 -0.23 8.51 23.07
C ILE A 76 0.67 8.22 24.27
N GLU A 77 1.37 7.09 24.23
CA GLU A 77 2.25 6.65 25.29
C GLU A 77 3.44 5.90 24.70
N ARG A 78 4.64 6.18 25.22
CA ARG A 78 5.86 5.46 24.88
C ARG A 78 6.70 5.27 26.14
N VAL A 79 6.96 4.02 26.50
CA VAL A 79 7.75 3.67 27.68
C VAL A 79 9.01 2.95 27.24
N SER A 80 10.18 3.37 27.73
CA SER A 80 11.47 2.73 27.44
C SER A 80 12.13 2.18 28.72
N TYR A 81 12.98 1.16 28.58
CA TYR A 81 13.80 0.61 29.66
C TYR A 81 15.00 1.55 29.95
N GLY A 82 14.77 2.79 30.40
CA GLY A 82 15.84 3.73 30.76
C GLY A 82 15.48 5.20 30.57
N ARG A 83 16.47 6.06 30.35
CA ARG A 83 16.26 7.47 29.97
C ARG A 83 15.68 7.48 28.55
N GLY A 84 14.35 7.46 28.46
CA GLY A 84 13.63 7.36 27.20
C GLY A 84 13.92 8.54 26.28
N GLN A 85 13.97 8.27 24.97
CA GLN A 85 13.96 9.31 23.97
C GLN A 85 12.50 9.74 23.66
N PRO A 86 12.28 10.98 23.20
CA PRO A 86 10.99 11.34 22.63
C PRO A 86 10.68 10.43 21.43
N PRO A 87 9.41 10.30 21.00
CA PRO A 87 9.04 9.58 19.77
C PRO A 87 9.79 10.09 18.54
N ASP A 88 9.81 9.30 17.45
CA ASP A 88 10.52 9.70 16.25
C ASP A 88 9.92 11.02 15.73
N PRO A 89 10.74 12.08 15.56
CA PRO A 89 10.25 13.39 15.13
C PRO A 89 9.46 13.36 13.83
N ARG A 90 9.62 12.33 12.98
CA ARG A 90 8.81 12.19 11.76
C ARG A 90 7.32 12.17 12.04
N TRP A 91 6.88 11.65 13.19
CA TRP A 91 5.46 11.57 13.53
C TRP A 91 4.83 12.93 13.81
N GLU A 92 5.61 14.00 13.92
CA GLU A 92 5.11 15.37 14.06
C GLU A 92 4.44 15.89 12.77
N ALA A 93 4.75 15.29 11.63
CA ALA A 93 4.19 15.64 10.33
C ALA A 93 3.36 14.49 9.73
N PRO A 94 2.36 14.79 8.87
CA PRO A 94 1.72 13.78 8.04
C PRO A 94 2.74 12.95 7.27
N GLN A 95 2.50 11.65 7.22
CA GLN A 95 3.31 10.68 6.51
C GLN A 95 2.51 10.09 5.35
N GLN A 96 3.23 9.68 4.31
CA GLN A 96 2.66 8.89 3.22
C GLN A 96 3.13 7.45 3.39
N PHE A 97 2.22 6.57 3.79
CA PHE A 97 2.49 5.15 3.87
C PHE A 97 2.30 4.52 2.49
N VAL A 98 3.32 3.81 2.02
CA VAL A 98 3.29 3.09 0.74
C VAL A 98 3.48 1.61 1.05
N LEU A 99 2.40 0.85 0.92
CA LEU A 99 2.31 -0.52 1.41
C LEU A 99 1.88 -1.47 0.29
N PRO A 100 2.42 -2.70 0.24
CA PRO A 100 2.10 -3.63 -0.84
C PRO A 100 0.60 -3.90 -0.89
N ALA A 101 0.04 -3.85 -2.09
CA ALA A 101 -1.34 -4.22 -2.35
C ALA A 101 -1.48 -5.69 -2.81
N PHE A 102 -0.44 -6.49 -2.58
CA PHE A 102 -0.33 -7.89 -2.96
C PHE A 102 0.20 -8.72 -1.79
N ASP A 103 -0.11 -10.01 -1.79
CA ASP A 103 0.27 -10.92 -0.72
C ASP A 103 1.79 -11.00 -0.58
N THR A 104 2.26 -10.72 0.64
CA THR A 104 3.64 -10.88 1.04
C THR A 104 3.71 -11.19 2.54
N ARG A 105 4.89 -11.57 3.03
CA ARG A 105 5.08 -11.81 4.46
C ARG A 105 5.01 -10.48 5.23
N PRO A 106 4.46 -10.44 6.46
CA PRO A 106 4.36 -9.22 7.25
C PRO A 106 5.69 -8.48 7.41
N GLU A 107 6.79 -9.21 7.58
CA GLU A 107 8.14 -8.63 7.70
C GLU A 107 8.57 -7.93 6.42
N GLU A 108 8.24 -8.50 5.26
CA GLU A 108 8.56 -7.92 3.95
C GLU A 108 7.68 -6.69 3.67
N ALA A 109 6.38 -6.76 3.97
CA ALA A 109 5.50 -5.60 3.93
C ALA A 109 6.00 -4.46 4.85
N GLY A 110 6.46 -4.81 6.06
CA GLY A 110 7.08 -3.89 7.00
C GLY A 110 8.34 -3.23 6.44
N GLN A 111 9.20 -4.01 5.76
CA GLN A 111 10.40 -3.49 5.10
C GLN A 111 10.06 -2.52 3.96
N TRP A 112 9.07 -2.85 3.13
CA TRP A 112 8.59 -1.94 2.08
C TRP A 112 8.08 -0.62 2.67
N GLY A 113 7.20 -0.68 3.67
CA GLY A 113 6.66 0.52 4.32
C GLY A 113 7.74 1.35 5.01
N ALA A 114 8.67 0.71 5.73
CA ALA A 114 9.80 1.38 6.37
C ALA A 114 10.74 2.03 5.35
N MET A 115 11.01 1.38 4.21
CA MET A 115 11.84 1.91 3.13
C MET A 115 11.23 3.21 2.58
N PHE A 116 9.93 3.22 2.24
CA PHE A 116 9.28 4.41 1.70
C PHE A 116 9.10 5.54 2.73
N LEU A 117 9.05 5.25 4.02
CA LEU A 117 9.07 6.30 5.06
C LEU A 117 10.45 6.91 5.27
N ARG A 118 11.53 6.14 5.07
CA ARG A 118 12.92 6.63 5.15
C ARG A 118 13.31 7.42 3.92
N GLU A 119 12.85 6.97 2.75
CA GLU A 119 13.07 7.61 1.46
C GLU A 119 11.72 7.91 0.80
N PRO A 120 11.03 8.99 1.23
CA PRO A 120 9.74 9.37 0.67
C PRO A 120 9.80 9.57 -0.83
N VAL A 121 8.88 8.93 -1.54
CA VAL A 121 8.79 9.01 -2.99
C VAL A 121 7.71 10.01 -3.42
N ARG A 122 8.06 10.87 -4.37
CA ARG A 122 7.08 11.71 -5.05
C ARG A 122 6.46 10.91 -6.19
N LEU A 123 5.14 10.75 -6.17
CA LEU A 123 4.42 9.99 -7.18
C LEU A 123 3.88 10.93 -8.25
N GLU A 124 4.23 10.66 -9.50
CA GLU A 124 3.68 11.34 -10.67
C GLU A 124 3.01 10.33 -11.58
N ALA A 125 1.83 10.66 -12.09
CA ALA A 125 1.12 9.79 -13.01
C ALA A 125 1.90 9.65 -14.34
N GLY A 126 2.11 8.40 -14.74
CA GLY A 126 2.64 7.96 -16.01
C GLY A 126 1.57 7.35 -16.91
N PRO A 127 1.98 6.76 -18.04
CA PRO A 127 1.07 6.03 -18.92
C PRO A 127 0.49 4.80 -18.22
N LEU A 128 -0.71 4.38 -18.63
CA LEU A 128 -1.30 3.11 -18.19
C LEU A 128 -0.40 1.94 -18.56
N ALA A 129 -0.27 0.98 -17.65
CA ALA A 129 0.38 -0.31 -17.88
C ALA A 129 -0.57 -1.46 -17.48
N SER A 130 -0.07 -2.70 -17.55
CA SER A 130 -0.83 -3.83 -17.01
C SER A 130 -0.84 -3.77 -15.49
N LEU A 131 -2.02 -3.88 -14.88
CA LEU A 131 -2.20 -3.97 -13.44
C LEU A 131 -1.87 -5.41 -12.99
N PRO A 132 -0.82 -5.62 -12.17
CA PRO A 132 -0.61 -6.92 -11.51
C PRO A 132 -1.70 -7.18 -10.47
N SER A 133 -1.87 -8.45 -10.07
CA SER A 133 -2.88 -8.86 -9.10
C SER A 133 -2.82 -8.05 -7.80
N VAL A 134 -4.00 -7.60 -7.39
CA VAL A 134 -4.21 -6.84 -6.15
C VAL A 134 -5.01 -7.73 -5.22
N THR A 135 -4.43 -8.14 -4.10
CA THR A 135 -5.02 -9.13 -3.17
C THR A 135 -5.19 -8.60 -1.75
N VAL A 136 -4.50 -7.50 -1.42
CA VAL A 136 -4.58 -6.86 -0.10
C VAL A 136 -5.56 -5.69 -0.18
N THR A 137 -6.47 -5.60 0.78
CA THR A 137 -7.44 -4.51 0.91
C THR A 137 -6.81 -3.25 1.51
N PRO A 138 -7.43 -2.06 1.32
CA PRO A 138 -6.99 -0.85 2.01
C PRO A 138 -6.94 -0.98 3.55
N GLN A 139 -7.86 -1.73 4.14
CA GLN A 139 -7.95 -1.95 5.58
C GLN A 139 -6.79 -2.81 6.09
N GLU A 140 -6.46 -3.87 5.38
CA GLU A 140 -5.27 -4.69 5.68
C GLU A 140 -3.98 -3.88 5.54
N ALA A 141 -3.90 -3.01 4.52
CA ALA A 141 -2.78 -2.07 4.39
C ALA A 141 -2.73 -1.09 5.57
N GLN A 142 -3.85 -0.57 6.07
CA GLN A 142 -3.86 0.27 7.27
C GLN A 142 -3.35 -0.50 8.51
N ALA A 143 -3.74 -1.76 8.69
CA ALA A 143 -3.20 -2.60 9.76
C ALA A 143 -1.68 -2.83 9.62
N LEU A 144 -1.17 -2.99 8.38
CA LEU A 144 0.26 -3.06 8.10
C LEU A 144 1.00 -1.75 8.44
N ALA A 145 0.36 -0.59 8.26
CA ALA A 145 0.96 0.70 8.63
C ALA A 145 1.23 0.80 10.13
N GLU A 146 0.34 0.27 10.97
CA GLU A 146 0.55 0.18 12.42
C GLU A 146 1.80 -0.64 12.76
N PHE A 147 1.96 -1.79 12.09
CA PHE A 147 3.15 -2.64 12.22
C PHE A 147 4.43 -1.91 11.80
N VAL A 148 4.38 -1.09 10.74
CA VAL A 148 5.52 -0.28 10.29
C VAL A 148 5.91 0.77 11.35
N VAL A 149 4.94 1.48 11.93
CA VAL A 149 5.20 2.45 13.01
C VAL A 149 5.85 1.77 14.20
N LEU A 150 5.31 0.62 14.64
CA LEU A 150 5.87 -0.17 15.73
C LEU A 150 7.30 -0.61 15.44
N THR A 151 7.55 -1.12 14.22
CA THR A 151 8.88 -1.57 13.79
C THR A 151 9.89 -0.43 13.82
N LEU A 152 9.54 0.73 13.28
CA LEU A 152 10.43 1.89 13.24
C LEU A 152 10.73 2.44 14.65
N GLU A 153 9.76 2.44 15.56
CA GLU A 153 9.99 2.83 16.96
C GLU A 153 10.80 1.78 17.73
N ALA A 154 10.60 0.49 17.45
CA ALA A 154 11.32 -0.61 18.10
C ALA A 154 12.80 -0.70 17.66
N GLU A 155 13.11 -0.34 16.41
CA GLU A 155 14.49 -0.27 15.90
C GLU A 155 15.33 0.87 16.51
N ARG A 156 14.70 1.76 17.27
CA ARG A 156 15.41 2.85 17.93
C ARG A 156 16.31 2.31 19.03
N ARG A 157 17.42 3.01 19.25
CA ARG A 157 18.48 2.58 20.17
C ARG A 157 18.02 2.52 21.63
N ASP A 158 16.96 3.23 21.99
CA ASP A 158 16.39 3.18 23.33
C ASP A 158 15.32 2.09 23.40
N LYS A 159 15.64 1.01 24.12
CA LYS A 159 14.79 -0.19 24.24
C LYS A 159 13.36 0.17 24.64
N VAL A 160 12.43 0.19 23.69
CA VAL A 160 11.00 0.43 23.93
C VAL A 160 10.40 -0.78 24.65
N LYS A 161 9.68 -0.51 25.74
CA LYS A 161 8.90 -1.48 26.50
C LYS A 161 7.46 -1.55 26.02
N SER A 162 6.84 -0.39 25.80
CA SER A 162 5.48 -0.29 25.28
C SER A 162 5.32 0.96 24.43
N LEU A 163 4.46 0.85 23.41
CA LEU A 163 4.08 1.93 22.52
C LEU A 163 2.57 1.87 22.30
N ASN A 164 1.89 2.98 22.53
CA ASN A 164 0.49 3.20 22.18
C ASN A 164 0.43 4.35 21.19
N ALA A 165 -0.09 4.07 20.00
CA ALA A 165 -0.21 5.02 18.90
C ALA A 165 -1.61 4.92 18.29
N VAL A 166 -2.12 6.07 17.85
CA VAL A 166 -3.33 6.17 17.04
C VAL A 166 -2.91 6.64 15.66
N LEU A 167 -3.41 5.96 14.62
CA LEU A 167 -3.15 6.31 13.23
C LEU A 167 -4.45 6.76 12.58
N ASP A 168 -4.44 7.96 12.03
CA ASP A 168 -5.57 8.53 11.28
C ASP A 168 -5.20 8.57 9.80
N PHE A 169 -5.91 7.80 8.97
CA PHE A 169 -5.67 7.72 7.52
C PHE A 169 -6.69 8.54 6.72
N GLY A 170 -6.22 9.14 5.63
CA GLY A 170 -7.07 9.67 4.57
C GLY A 170 -7.51 8.58 3.59
N GLY A 171 -8.01 9.01 2.42
CA GLY A 171 -8.41 8.10 1.35
C GLY A 171 -7.23 7.30 0.80
N ALA A 172 -7.44 6.00 0.60
CA ALA A 172 -6.46 5.12 -0.03
C ALA A 172 -6.45 5.26 -1.55
N GLU A 173 -5.27 5.45 -2.13
CA GLU A 173 -5.06 5.42 -3.57
C GLU A 173 -4.29 4.16 -3.97
N LEU A 174 -4.68 3.51 -5.07
CA LEU A 174 -3.93 2.38 -5.61
C LEU A 174 -2.93 2.86 -6.66
N TRP A 175 -1.65 2.60 -6.42
CA TRP A 175 -0.56 2.97 -7.31
C TRP A 175 0.25 1.74 -7.76
N CYS A 176 0.46 1.59 -9.06
CA CYS A 176 1.44 0.66 -9.59
C CYS A 176 2.79 1.36 -9.71
N LEU A 177 3.78 0.86 -8.99
CA LEU A 177 5.13 1.41 -8.96
C LEU A 177 6.08 0.54 -9.82
N PRO A 178 6.95 1.15 -10.64
CA PRO A 178 7.96 0.44 -11.42
C PRO A 178 9.17 0.09 -10.55
N PHE A 179 9.69 -1.12 -10.73
CA PHE A 179 10.90 -1.61 -10.09
C PHE A 179 11.89 -2.14 -11.12
N THR A 180 13.17 -1.95 -10.87
CA THR A 180 14.24 -2.63 -11.60
C THR A 180 14.86 -3.70 -10.72
N ALA A 181 15.21 -4.83 -11.34
CA ALA A 181 16.00 -5.85 -10.66
C ALA A 181 17.44 -5.32 -10.49
N SER A 182 17.93 -5.33 -9.25
CA SER A 182 19.34 -5.13 -8.93
C SER A 182 19.90 -6.39 -8.29
N GLY A 183 21.22 -6.60 -8.33
CA GLY A 183 21.86 -7.74 -7.66
C GLY A 183 21.61 -7.83 -6.14
N ALA A 184 21.04 -6.78 -5.53
CA ALA A 184 20.65 -6.71 -4.12
C ALA A 184 19.12 -6.75 -3.89
N GLY A 185 18.31 -7.00 -4.91
CA GLY A 185 16.84 -7.03 -4.83
C GLY A 185 16.15 -6.00 -5.74
N LEU A 186 14.84 -5.83 -5.57
CA LEU A 186 14.05 -4.86 -6.32
C LEU A 186 14.28 -3.44 -5.76
N ARG A 187 14.48 -2.47 -6.65
CA ARG A 187 14.54 -1.05 -6.27
C ARG A 187 13.51 -0.23 -7.05
N PRO A 188 12.84 0.75 -6.41
CA PRO A 188 11.93 1.65 -7.11
C PRO A 188 12.66 2.35 -8.26
N ALA A 189 12.03 2.36 -9.44
CA ALA A 189 12.54 2.98 -10.67
C ALA A 189 11.69 4.20 -11.03
N LEU A 190 11.41 5.04 -10.05
CA LEU A 190 10.57 6.24 -10.17
C LEU A 190 11.35 7.39 -10.79
N ALA A 191 10.75 8.09 -11.75
CA ALA A 191 11.33 9.31 -12.30
C ALA A 191 11.51 10.35 -11.19
N GLN A 192 12.68 10.98 -11.13
CA GLN A 192 12.87 12.15 -10.27
C GLN A 192 12.20 13.36 -10.93
N ALA A 193 11.56 14.19 -10.11
CA ALA A 193 10.94 15.44 -10.54
C ALA A 193 11.99 16.54 -10.80
#